data_AF-A0A9R1B1X6-F1
#
_entry.id   AF-A0A9R1B1X6-F1
#
_cell.length_a   1.000
_cell.length_b   1.000
_cell.length_c   1.000
_cell.angle_alpha   90.00
_cell.angle_beta   90.00
_cell.angle_gamma   90.00
#
_symmetry.space_group_name_H-M   'P 1'
#
loop_
_entity.id
_entity.type
_entity.pdbx_description
1 polymer ?
#
loop_
_entity_poly.entity_id
_entity_poly.type
_entity_poly.pdbx_seq_one_letter_code
_entity_poly.pdbx_strand_id
1 'polypeptide(L)'
;MQIMTPKARSDVHVNLPALQKLDSMLIEVLDSMVDTEYWYVESGSRSGGRGKNNGERQTKKWWLPSPCVPEQGLSQFQRKRIVFQAKLVHQILKAAKSINEQVLLQIPIPMAVMDALPKSGRSSLGEDLYHAITTDYIPIEEIFVSLSLKTEHSVLETMNRLEGALFAWNQRISEERSRRSPARHSWKFMKDSSSELEKMSACIERVETLIQLLKSRFPNLPPTFIDVVKVQYNEVIISLSWHNMPVG
;
A
#
# COMPACT_ATOMS: atom_id res chain seq x y z
N MET A 1 1.54 22.04 -41.91
CA MET A 1 2.45 22.36 -40.79
C MET A 1 2.13 21.41 -39.65
N GLN A 2 3.04 20.50 -39.30
CA GLN A 2 2.92 19.71 -38.07
C GLN A 2 3.67 20.47 -36.97
N ILE A 3 2.99 20.71 -35.84
CA ILE A 3 3.53 21.45 -34.71
C ILE A 3 3.47 20.53 -33.49
N MET A 4 4.58 20.39 -32.77
CA MET A 4 4.61 19.68 -31.49
C MET A 4 3.91 20.54 -30.43
N THR A 5 2.92 19.97 -29.75
CA THR A 5 2.23 20.62 -28.64
C THR A 5 2.66 20.00 -27.31
N PRO A 6 2.95 20.81 -26.29
CA PRO A 6 3.29 20.28 -24.97
C PRO A 6 2.03 19.64 -24.35
N LYS A 7 2.17 18.41 -23.84
CA LYS A 7 1.11 17.66 -23.17
C LYS A 7 1.62 17.20 -21.81
N ALA A 8 0.78 17.36 -20.78
CA ALA A 8 1.08 16.82 -19.45
C ALA A 8 1.29 15.29 -19.52
N ARG A 9 2.18 14.77 -18.66
CA ARG A 9 2.41 13.33 -18.53
C ARG A 9 1.07 12.63 -18.23
N SER A 10 0.81 11.49 -18.87
CA SER A 10 -0.51 10.85 -18.88
C SER A 10 -1.02 10.45 -17.50
N ASP A 11 -0.13 9.96 -16.65
CA ASP A 11 -0.39 9.62 -15.25
C ASP A 11 -0.78 10.85 -14.42
N VAL A 12 -0.08 11.98 -14.59
CA VAL A 12 -0.40 13.25 -13.90
C VAL A 12 -1.74 13.79 -14.37
N HIS A 13 -1.99 13.73 -15.68
CA HIS A 13 -3.23 14.23 -16.28
C HIS A 13 -4.48 13.52 -15.74
N VAL A 14 -4.37 12.24 -15.38
CA VAL A 14 -5.48 11.46 -14.82
C VAL A 14 -5.51 11.51 -13.29
N ASN A 15 -4.36 11.29 -12.63
CA ASN A 15 -4.31 11.12 -11.18
C ASN A 15 -4.46 12.43 -10.42
N LEU A 16 -3.94 13.56 -10.94
CA LEU A 16 -3.99 14.83 -10.22
C LEU A 16 -5.43 15.36 -10.06
N PRO A 17 -6.28 15.43 -11.12
CA PRO A 17 -7.68 15.83 -10.94
C PRO A 17 -8.47 14.86 -10.05
N ALA A 18 -8.17 13.56 -10.12
CA ALA A 18 -8.80 12.57 -9.25
C ALA A 18 -8.46 12.83 -7.78
N LEU A 19 -7.19 13.07 -7.45
CA LEU A 19 -6.77 13.40 -6.08
C LEU A 19 -7.37 14.72 -5.60
N GLN A 20 -7.44 15.75 -6.44
CA GLN A 20 -8.11 17.01 -6.10
C GLN A 20 -9.59 16.81 -5.80
N LYS A 21 -10.28 15.94 -6.56
CA LYS A 21 -11.68 15.62 -6.29
C LYS A 21 -11.86 14.89 -4.97
N LEU A 22 -10.97 13.93 -4.66
CA LEU A 22 -10.98 13.23 -3.37
C LEU A 22 -10.75 14.19 -2.19
N ASP A 23 -9.84 15.16 -2.35
CA ASP A 23 -9.58 16.21 -1.35
C ASP A 23 -10.81 17.09 -1.12
N SER A 24 -11.44 17.60 -2.19
CA SER A 24 -12.69 18.37 -2.07
C SER A 24 -13.79 17.56 -1.39
N MET A 25 -13.93 16.26 -1.70
CA MET A 25 -14.91 15.40 -1.04
C MET A 25 -14.62 15.24 0.47
N LEU A 26 -13.35 15.18 0.90
CA LEU A 26 -13.03 15.13 2.33
C LEU A 26 -13.38 16.43 3.04
N ILE A 27 -13.11 17.57 2.41
CA ILE A 27 -13.47 18.89 2.93
C ILE A 27 -15.00 19.00 3.06
N GLU A 28 -15.76 18.62 2.03
CA GLU A 28 -17.23 18.59 2.07
C GLU A 28 -17.77 17.70 3.21
N VAL A 29 -17.13 16.56 3.48
CA VAL A 29 -17.49 15.70 4.62
C VAL A 29 -17.26 16.44 5.94
N LEU A 30 -16.11 17.09 6.12
CA LEU A 30 -15.78 17.84 7.33
C LEU A 30 -16.73 19.02 7.54
N ASP A 31 -17.02 19.79 6.49
CA ASP A 31 -17.96 20.92 6.52
C ASP A 31 -19.38 20.47 6.87
N SER A 32 -19.76 19.23 6.53
CA SER A 32 -21.07 18.67 6.89
C SER A 32 -21.19 18.26 8.37
N MET A 33 -20.09 18.24 9.14
CA MET A 33 -20.05 17.84 10.55
C MET A 33 -20.45 18.99 11.49
N VAL A 34 -21.54 19.67 11.14
CA VAL A 34 -22.20 20.70 11.95
C VAL A 34 -23.47 20.16 12.60
N ASP A 35 -23.99 20.90 13.59
CA ASP A 35 -25.21 20.57 14.33
C ASP A 35 -25.19 19.13 14.87
N THR A 36 -24.13 18.81 15.61
CA THR A 36 -23.87 17.46 16.11
C THR A 36 -24.47 17.28 17.51
N GLU A 37 -25.08 16.12 17.75
CA GLU A 37 -25.54 15.73 19.08
C GLU A 37 -24.39 15.20 19.98
N TYR A 38 -23.20 15.03 19.41
CA TYR A 38 -21.99 14.65 20.13
C TYR A 38 -21.08 15.88 20.31
N TRP A 39 -20.23 15.83 21.33
CA TRP A 39 -19.25 16.86 21.64
C TRP A 39 -17.94 16.23 22.11
N TYR A 40 -16.91 17.05 22.30
CA TYR A 40 -15.60 16.61 22.77
C TYR A 40 -15.29 17.27 24.11
N VAL A 41 -14.74 16.49 25.04
CA VAL A 41 -14.29 16.97 26.35
C VAL A 41 -12.77 16.81 26.43
N GLU A 42 -12.09 17.88 26.86
CA GLU A 42 -10.64 17.88 26.96
C GLU A 42 -10.17 16.93 28.07
N SER A 43 -9.44 15.89 27.67
CA SER A 43 -8.84 14.93 28.60
C SER A 43 -7.40 15.38 28.85
N GLY A 44 -7.21 16.40 29.70
CA GLY A 44 -5.86 16.99 29.80
C GLY A 44 -5.54 18.00 30.90
N SER A 45 -6.50 18.49 31.69
CA SER A 45 -6.13 19.34 32.83
C SER A 45 -5.70 18.49 34.02
N ARG A 46 -4.39 18.50 34.32
CA ARG A 46 -3.79 17.98 35.57
C ARG A 46 -4.29 18.70 36.84
N SER A 47 -5.23 19.62 36.71
CA SER A 47 -5.83 20.42 37.78
C SER A 47 -7.35 20.49 37.59
N GLY A 48 -8.10 19.54 38.14
CA GLY A 48 -9.55 19.64 38.12
C GLY A 48 -10.29 18.36 38.46
N GLY A 49 -10.45 18.12 39.76
CA GLY A 49 -11.60 17.44 40.37
C GLY A 49 -12.12 16.13 39.77
N ARG A 50 -12.01 15.06 40.55
CA ARG A 50 -12.78 13.80 40.45
C ARG A 50 -14.24 14.05 40.00
N GLY A 51 -14.49 13.97 38.69
CA GLY A 51 -15.81 13.85 38.10
C GLY A 51 -16.14 12.38 37.91
N LYS A 52 -17.12 11.89 38.67
CA LYS A 52 -17.69 10.54 38.56
C LYS A 52 -18.24 10.30 37.15
N ASN A 53 -18.05 9.07 36.68
CA ASN A 53 -18.76 8.40 35.56
C ASN A 53 -18.35 8.83 34.14
N ASN A 54 -17.58 7.97 33.45
CA ASN A 54 -18.04 7.28 32.22
C ASN A 54 -16.89 6.55 31.51
N GLY A 55 -17.05 5.23 31.38
CA GLY A 55 -16.41 4.33 30.40
C GLY A 55 -14.91 4.46 30.19
N GLU A 56 -14.14 3.50 30.68
CA GLU A 56 -12.76 3.22 30.23
C GLU A 56 -12.73 2.84 28.74
N ARG A 57 -12.87 3.82 27.84
CA ARG A 57 -12.11 3.81 26.60
C ARG A 57 -10.91 4.70 26.84
N GLN A 58 -9.91 4.13 27.51
CA GLN A 58 -8.55 4.64 27.43
C GLN A 58 -8.19 4.65 25.94
N THR A 59 -8.38 5.80 25.30
CA THR A 59 -7.93 5.98 23.92
C THR A 59 -6.43 5.76 23.96
N LYS A 60 -5.87 4.95 23.04
CA LYS A 60 -4.41 4.78 22.94
C LYS A 60 -3.66 6.11 22.72
N LYS A 61 -4.39 7.19 22.46
CA LYS A 61 -3.93 8.53 22.12
C LYS A 61 -4.41 9.50 23.20
N TRP A 62 -3.66 9.55 24.30
CA TRP A 62 -3.96 10.38 25.48
C TRP A 62 -4.04 11.88 25.18
N TRP A 63 -3.51 12.32 24.04
CA TRP A 63 -3.53 13.72 23.60
C TRP A 63 -4.79 14.12 22.82
N LEU A 64 -5.73 13.20 22.57
CA LEU A 64 -6.98 13.51 21.89
C LEU A 64 -8.11 13.76 22.89
N PRO A 65 -9.00 14.74 22.64
CA PRO A 65 -10.16 14.95 23.49
C PRO A 65 -11.12 13.75 23.39
N SER A 66 -11.81 13.47 24.49
CA SER A 66 -12.73 12.34 24.59
C SER A 66 -14.08 12.69 23.96
N PRO A 67 -14.60 11.87 23.01
CA PRO A 67 -15.92 12.08 22.45
C PRO A 67 -17.01 11.71 23.47
N CYS A 68 -18.03 12.54 23.56
CA CYS A 68 -19.20 12.38 24.43
C CYS A 68 -20.50 12.40 23.63
N VAL A 69 -21.51 11.72 24.15
CA VAL A 69 -22.86 11.64 23.58
C VAL A 69 -23.89 11.78 24.71
N PRO A 70 -25.16 12.11 24.41
CA PRO A 70 -26.22 12.18 25.43
C PRO A 70 -26.42 10.82 26.12
N GLU A 71 -26.95 10.80 27.34
CA GLU A 71 -27.16 9.56 28.12
C GLU A 71 -28.10 8.58 27.40
N GLN A 72 -29.12 9.11 26.72
CA GLN A 72 -30.05 8.36 25.87
C GLN A 72 -29.43 7.88 24.53
N GLY A 73 -28.18 8.24 24.28
CA GLY A 73 -27.48 8.02 23.02
C GLY A 73 -27.90 8.98 21.90
N LEU A 74 -27.24 8.83 20.74
CA LEU A 74 -27.53 9.62 19.55
C LEU A 74 -28.91 9.28 18.96
N SER A 75 -29.57 10.25 18.34
CA SER A 75 -30.78 10.02 17.56
C SER A 75 -30.54 9.04 16.40
N GLN A 76 -31.61 8.44 15.90
CA GLN A 76 -31.50 7.53 14.75
C GLN A 76 -30.99 8.27 13.51
N PHE A 77 -31.40 9.54 13.34
CA PHE A 77 -30.94 10.40 12.26
C PHE A 77 -29.43 10.62 12.34
N GLN A 78 -28.92 11.05 13.50
CA GLN A 78 -27.51 11.34 13.68
C GLN A 78 -26.63 10.10 13.54
N ARG A 79 -27.09 8.93 14.03
CA ARG A 79 -26.40 7.65 13.82
C ARG A 79 -26.29 7.30 12.34
N LYS A 80 -27.39 7.40 11.59
CA LYS A 80 -27.39 7.13 10.13
C LYS A 80 -26.47 8.10 9.39
N ARG A 81 -26.49 9.39 9.76
CA ARG A 81 -25.61 10.42 9.19
C ARG A 81 -24.13 10.09 9.39
N ILE A 82 -23.70 9.79 10.62
CA ILE A 82 -22.30 9.45 10.92
C ILE A 82 -21.86 8.17 10.19
N VAL A 83 -22.69 7.13 10.16
CA VAL A 83 -22.36 5.89 9.44
C VAL A 83 -22.23 6.12 7.94
N PHE A 84 -23.09 6.97 7.35
CA PHE A 84 -22.97 7.36 5.95
C PHE A 84 -21.65 8.09 5.69
N GLN A 85 -21.30 9.08 6.51
CA GLN A 85 -20.03 9.81 6.37
C GLN A 85 -18.81 8.91 6.55
N ALA A 86 -18.83 7.99 7.52
CA ALA A 86 -17.77 7.01 7.71
C ALA A 86 -17.58 6.10 6.47
N LYS A 87 -18.68 5.68 5.83
CA LYS A 87 -18.61 4.91 4.58
C LYS A 87 -18.03 5.74 3.44
N LEU A 88 -18.42 7.00 3.32
CA LEU A 88 -17.91 7.91 2.28
C LEU A 88 -16.41 8.13 2.44
N VAL A 89 -15.94 8.47 3.64
CA VAL A 89 -14.51 8.63 3.96
C VAL A 89 -13.74 7.34 3.68
N HIS A 90 -14.31 6.18 3.99
CA HIS A 90 -13.66 4.89 3.69
C HIS A 90 -13.49 4.64 2.18
N GLN A 91 -14.46 5.04 1.35
CA GLN A 91 -14.33 4.95 -0.10
C GLN A 91 -13.29 5.92 -0.64
N ILE A 92 -13.23 7.14 -0.11
CA ILE A 92 -12.20 8.12 -0.45
C ILE A 92 -10.81 7.57 -0.12
N LEU A 93 -10.64 7.00 1.08
CA LEU A 93 -9.39 6.36 1.51
C LEU A 93 -8.98 5.23 0.56
N LYS A 94 -9.93 4.37 0.14
CA LYS A 94 -9.66 3.29 -0.81
C LYS A 94 -9.21 3.82 -2.16
N ALA A 95 -9.89 4.82 -2.69
CA ALA A 95 -9.54 5.43 -3.98
C ALA A 95 -8.14 6.08 -3.92
N ALA A 96 -7.85 6.84 -2.86
CA ALA A 96 -6.54 7.46 -2.66
C ALA A 96 -5.43 6.41 -2.51
N LYS A 97 -5.64 5.35 -1.72
CA LYS A 97 -4.69 4.23 -1.59
C LYS A 97 -4.44 3.53 -2.93
N SER A 98 -5.48 3.29 -3.73
CA SER A 98 -5.33 2.68 -5.06
C SER A 98 -4.44 3.52 -5.99
N ILE A 99 -4.63 4.85 -6.02
CA ILE A 99 -3.75 5.76 -6.78
C ILE A 99 -2.32 5.69 -6.24
N ASN A 100 -2.14 5.71 -4.92
CA ASN A 100 -0.82 5.61 -4.29
C ASN A 100 -0.10 4.31 -4.67
N GLU A 101 -0.79 3.17 -4.63
CA GLU A 101 -0.24 1.87 -5.06
C GLU A 101 0.14 1.88 -6.54
N GLN A 102 -0.70 2.44 -7.41
CA GLN A 102 -0.40 2.54 -8.85
C GLN A 102 0.83 3.41 -9.13
N VAL A 103 1.00 4.52 -8.40
CA VAL A 103 2.19 5.38 -8.52
C VAL A 103 3.44 4.65 -8.03
N LEU A 104 3.38 3.97 -6.88
CA LEU A 104 4.51 3.20 -6.34
C LEU A 104 4.97 2.09 -7.28
N LEU A 105 4.06 1.44 -8.03
CA LEU A 105 4.41 0.45 -9.05
C LEU A 105 5.25 1.05 -10.19
N GLN A 106 5.05 2.32 -10.54
CA GLN A 106 5.77 3.00 -11.62
C GLN A 106 7.13 3.54 -11.18
N ILE A 107 7.36 3.72 -9.88
CA ILE A 107 8.67 4.15 -9.36
C ILE A 107 9.64 2.97 -9.49
N PRO A 108 10.76 3.11 -10.21
CA PRO A 108 11.76 2.05 -10.33
C PRO A 108 12.45 1.82 -8.99
N ILE A 109 12.95 0.59 -8.78
CA ILE A 109 13.75 0.29 -7.61
C ILE A 109 15.12 1.00 -7.74
N PRO A 110 15.55 1.78 -6.73
CA PRO A 110 16.82 2.50 -6.78
C PRO A 110 18.03 1.58 -6.87
N MET A 111 18.98 1.90 -7.76
CA MET A 111 20.22 1.13 -7.92
C MET A 111 21.02 1.00 -6.61
N ALA A 112 20.99 2.04 -5.77
CA ALA A 112 21.70 2.06 -4.49
C ALA A 112 21.26 0.95 -3.51
N VAL A 113 20.04 0.43 -3.65
CA VAL A 113 19.49 -0.63 -2.78
C VAL A 113 19.47 -1.98 -3.49
N MET A 114 19.69 -2.01 -4.81
CA MET A 114 19.65 -3.22 -5.62
C MET A 114 20.60 -4.31 -5.11
N ASP A 115 21.81 -3.92 -4.70
CA ASP A 115 22.83 -4.86 -4.17
C ASP A 115 22.48 -5.42 -2.79
N ALA A 116 21.65 -4.71 -2.02
CA ALA A 116 21.19 -5.12 -0.70
C ALA A 116 19.95 -6.03 -0.76
N LEU A 117 19.27 -6.11 -1.90
CA LEU A 117 18.11 -6.99 -2.07
C LEU A 117 18.54 -8.46 -2.23
N PRO A 118 17.68 -9.42 -1.84
CA PRO A 118 17.96 -10.83 -2.00
C PRO A 118 18.24 -11.20 -3.46
N LYS A 119 19.33 -11.94 -3.71
CA LYS A 119 19.72 -12.37 -5.06
C LYS A 119 18.98 -13.63 -5.54
N SER A 120 18.17 -14.24 -4.67
CA SER A 120 17.36 -15.41 -5.01
C SER A 120 16.04 -15.42 -4.25
N GLY A 121 15.00 -15.99 -4.86
CA GLY A 121 13.70 -16.18 -4.21
C GLY A 121 13.81 -17.00 -2.92
N ARG A 122 14.65 -18.04 -2.91
CA ARG A 122 14.87 -18.92 -1.74
C ARG A 122 15.49 -18.18 -0.56
N SER A 123 16.50 -17.35 -0.78
CA SER A 123 17.10 -16.53 0.30
C SER A 123 16.12 -15.49 0.86
N SER A 124 15.18 -15.01 0.05
CA SER A 124 14.16 -14.06 0.50
C SER A 124 13.04 -14.75 1.28
N LEU A 125 12.49 -15.83 0.73
CA LEU A 125 11.34 -16.55 1.29
C LEU A 125 11.72 -17.48 2.43
N GLY A 126 12.98 -17.89 2.59
CA GLY A 126 13.33 -19.01 3.47
C GLY A 126 12.78 -20.35 2.95
N GLU A 127 13.17 -21.45 3.60
CA GLU A 127 12.93 -22.81 3.09
C GLU A 127 11.44 -23.16 2.99
N ASP A 128 10.69 -23.02 4.08
CA ASP A 128 9.30 -23.50 4.16
C ASP A 128 8.39 -22.76 3.17
N LEU A 129 8.49 -21.44 3.13
CA LEU A 129 7.68 -20.62 2.21
C LEU A 129 8.14 -20.78 0.76
N TYR A 130 9.45 -20.94 0.51
CA TYR A 130 9.94 -21.24 -0.84
C TYR A 130 9.38 -22.59 -1.33
N HIS A 131 9.40 -23.63 -0.50
CA HIS A 131 8.82 -24.92 -0.83
C HIS A 131 7.32 -24.79 -1.12
N ALA A 132 6.57 -24.08 -0.28
CA ALA A 132 5.13 -23.86 -0.49
C ALA A 132 4.81 -23.12 -1.79
N ILE A 133 5.58 -22.06 -2.12
CA ILE A 133 5.40 -21.28 -3.34
C ILE A 133 5.78 -22.08 -4.59
N THR A 134 6.88 -22.83 -4.56
CA THR A 134 7.35 -23.61 -5.72
C THR A 134 6.55 -24.90 -5.98
N THR A 135 5.65 -25.27 -5.06
CA THR A 135 4.82 -26.46 -5.18
C THR A 135 3.46 -26.12 -5.77
N ASP A 136 3.27 -26.44 -7.06
CA ASP A 136 2.10 -25.99 -7.85
C ASP A 136 0.74 -26.46 -7.30
N TYR A 137 0.67 -27.64 -6.69
CA TYR A 137 -0.59 -28.20 -6.19
C TYR A 137 -1.06 -27.61 -4.86
N ILE A 138 -0.22 -26.84 -4.15
CA ILE A 138 -0.63 -26.21 -2.89
C ILE A 138 -1.41 -24.93 -3.24
N PRO A 139 -2.67 -24.78 -2.83
CA PRO A 139 -3.44 -23.57 -3.08
C PRO A 139 -2.93 -22.40 -2.24
N ILE A 140 -3.04 -21.18 -2.77
CA ILE A 140 -2.52 -19.95 -2.12
C ILE A 140 -3.20 -19.70 -0.78
N GLU A 141 -4.46 -20.07 -0.64
CA GLU A 141 -5.24 -19.97 0.59
C GLU A 141 -4.67 -20.86 1.70
N GLU A 142 -4.18 -22.06 1.35
CA GLU A 142 -3.54 -22.97 2.31
C GLU A 142 -2.17 -22.43 2.75
N ILE A 143 -1.40 -21.87 1.82
CA ILE A 143 -0.14 -21.16 2.14
C ILE A 143 -0.43 -19.99 3.09
N PHE A 144 -1.48 -19.21 2.81
CA PHE A 144 -1.87 -18.09 3.66
C PHE A 144 -2.21 -18.53 5.08
N VAL A 145 -2.96 -19.63 5.23
CA VAL A 145 -3.31 -20.19 6.55
C VAL A 145 -2.07 -20.71 7.29
N SER A 146 -1.12 -21.34 6.60
CA SER A 146 0.08 -21.92 7.21
C SER A 146 1.07 -20.87 7.74
N LEU A 147 1.07 -19.65 7.17
CA LEU A 147 1.91 -18.54 7.63
C LEU A 147 1.63 -18.10 9.08
N SER A 148 0.44 -18.39 9.63
CA SER A 148 0.08 -18.13 11.04
C SER A 148 0.32 -16.68 11.50
N LEU A 149 0.00 -15.70 10.65
CA LEU A 149 0.28 -14.28 10.87
C LEU A 149 -0.55 -13.69 12.02
N LYS A 150 0.09 -13.51 13.20
CA LYS A 150 -0.57 -13.01 14.42
C LYS A 150 -0.38 -11.52 14.66
N THR A 151 0.68 -10.93 14.12
CA THR A 151 1.07 -9.54 14.39
C THR A 151 1.27 -8.75 13.11
N GLU A 152 1.03 -7.45 13.15
CA GLU A 152 1.30 -6.55 12.02
C GLU A 152 2.75 -6.67 11.54
N HIS A 153 3.70 -6.79 12.47
CA HIS A 153 5.11 -6.99 12.15
C HIS A 153 5.36 -8.28 11.35
N SER A 154 4.80 -9.41 11.78
CA SER A 154 4.94 -10.67 11.03
C SER A 154 4.33 -10.62 9.64
N VAL A 155 3.23 -9.88 9.47
CA VAL A 155 2.61 -9.68 8.15
C VAL A 155 3.53 -8.84 7.25
N LEU A 156 4.05 -7.73 7.78
CA LEU A 156 4.95 -6.84 7.05
C LEU A 156 6.26 -7.54 6.67
N GLU A 157 6.84 -8.31 7.58
CA GLU A 157 8.04 -9.10 7.32
C GLU A 157 7.79 -10.09 6.17
N THR A 158 6.64 -10.77 6.19
CA THR A 158 6.25 -11.70 5.12
C THR A 158 6.07 -10.98 3.78
N MET A 159 5.43 -9.81 3.77
CA MET A 159 5.30 -8.97 2.58
C MET A 159 6.68 -8.59 2.01
N ASN A 160 7.61 -8.13 2.84
CA ASN A 160 8.98 -7.79 2.42
C ASN A 160 9.71 -8.99 1.81
N ARG A 161 9.55 -10.18 2.41
CA ARG A 161 10.15 -11.44 1.90
C ARG A 161 9.56 -11.83 0.54
N LEU A 162 8.25 -11.67 0.36
CA LEU A 162 7.57 -11.92 -0.91
C LEU A 162 8.02 -10.94 -2.00
N GLU A 163 8.08 -9.64 -1.69
CA GLU A 163 8.56 -8.62 -2.63
C GLU A 163 10.02 -8.81 -3.02
N GLY A 164 10.89 -9.19 -2.08
CA GLY A 164 12.28 -9.53 -2.38
C GLY A 164 12.40 -10.75 -3.30
N ALA A 165 11.51 -11.74 -3.17
CA ALA A 165 11.50 -12.91 -4.04
C ALA A 165 11.01 -12.57 -5.45
N LEU A 166 9.93 -11.78 -5.54
CA LEU A 166 9.39 -11.25 -6.79
C LEU A 166 10.45 -10.43 -7.53
N PHE A 167 11.19 -9.58 -6.81
CA PHE A 167 12.33 -8.85 -7.37
C PHE A 167 13.40 -9.79 -7.93
N ALA A 168 13.87 -10.76 -7.13
CA ALA A 168 14.93 -11.68 -7.52
C ALA A 168 14.58 -12.51 -8.77
N TRP A 169 13.35 -13.03 -8.86
CA TRP A 169 12.92 -13.80 -10.02
C TRP A 169 12.75 -12.93 -11.27
N ASN A 170 12.18 -11.73 -11.14
CA ASN A 170 12.06 -10.79 -12.26
C ASN A 170 13.44 -10.36 -12.79
N GLN A 171 14.39 -10.08 -11.89
CA GLN A 171 15.77 -9.78 -12.27
C GLN A 171 16.39 -10.94 -13.04
N ARG A 172 16.26 -12.17 -12.54
CA ARG A 172 16.84 -13.37 -13.19
C ARG A 172 16.23 -13.64 -14.57
N ILE A 173 14.91 -13.46 -14.73
CA ILE A 173 14.23 -13.58 -16.03
C ILE A 173 14.77 -12.51 -17.01
N SER A 174 14.96 -11.27 -16.54
CA SER A 174 15.50 -10.17 -17.35
C SER A 174 16.95 -10.44 -17.81
N GLU A 175 17.81 -10.89 -16.90
CA GLU A 175 19.20 -11.26 -17.20
C GLU A 175 19.29 -12.40 -18.23
N GLU A 176 18.46 -13.43 -18.08
CA GLU A 176 18.42 -14.57 -18.99
C GLU A 176 17.89 -14.18 -20.38
N ARG A 177 16.90 -13.27 -20.46
CA ARG A 177 16.43 -12.70 -21.74
C ARG A 177 17.51 -11.86 -22.42
N SER A 178 18.27 -11.06 -21.67
CA SER A 178 19.38 -10.27 -22.22
C SER A 178 20.50 -11.14 -22.80
N ARG A 179 20.82 -12.26 -22.14
CA ARG A 179 21.83 -13.23 -22.63
C ARG A 179 21.45 -13.88 -23.97
N ARG A 180 20.16 -13.93 -24.33
CA ARG A 180 19.65 -14.50 -25.57
C ARG A 180 19.69 -13.54 -26.78
N SER A 181 20.20 -12.32 -26.62
CA SER A 181 20.41 -11.38 -27.72
C SER A 181 21.34 -11.96 -28.81
N PRO A 182 21.20 -11.61 -30.11
CA PRO A 182 21.85 -12.31 -31.22
C PRO A 182 23.38 -12.31 -31.22
N ALA A 183 24.03 -11.52 -30.36
CA ALA A 183 25.47 -11.33 -30.38
C ALA A 183 26.28 -12.38 -29.60
N ARG A 184 25.66 -13.24 -28.78
CA ARG A 184 26.41 -14.19 -27.92
C ARG A 184 25.68 -15.54 -27.79
N HIS A 185 25.79 -16.39 -28.80
CA HIS A 185 25.23 -17.73 -28.75
C HIS A 185 26.13 -18.69 -27.96
N SER A 186 25.66 -19.19 -26.80
CA SER A 186 26.24 -20.36 -26.13
C SER A 186 25.26 -21.54 -26.22
N TRP A 187 25.57 -22.48 -27.12
CA TRP A 187 24.69 -23.54 -27.63
C TRP A 187 24.56 -24.80 -26.74
N LYS A 188 24.61 -24.71 -25.40
CA LYS A 188 24.59 -25.93 -24.56
C LYS A 188 23.50 -26.06 -23.48
N PHE A 189 22.63 -25.07 -23.25
CA PHE A 189 21.63 -25.12 -22.16
C PHE A 189 20.19 -24.70 -22.53
N MET A 190 19.85 -24.65 -23.83
CA MET A 190 18.57 -24.09 -24.28
C MET A 190 17.32 -24.86 -23.82
N LYS A 191 17.40 -26.17 -23.56
CA LYS A 191 16.22 -26.97 -23.22
C LYS A 191 15.77 -26.79 -21.77
N ASP A 192 16.70 -26.74 -20.83
CA ASP A 192 16.38 -26.61 -19.40
C ASP A 192 16.04 -25.17 -19.02
N SER A 193 16.72 -24.20 -19.65
CA SER A 193 16.52 -22.77 -19.39
C SER A 193 15.13 -22.24 -19.79
N SER A 194 14.41 -22.89 -20.72
CA SER A 194 13.01 -22.52 -21.00
C SER A 194 12.09 -22.97 -19.86
N SER A 195 12.27 -24.21 -19.40
CA SER A 195 11.47 -24.79 -18.30
C SER A 195 11.70 -24.08 -16.96
N GLU A 196 12.92 -23.61 -16.70
CA GLU A 196 13.23 -22.85 -15.49
C GLU A 196 12.56 -21.47 -15.49
N LEU A 197 12.50 -20.79 -16.64
CA LEU A 197 11.81 -19.49 -16.75
C LEU A 197 10.30 -19.63 -16.58
N GLU A 198 9.71 -20.71 -17.11
CA GLU A 198 8.29 -21.02 -16.91
C GLU A 198 7.98 -21.27 -15.43
N LYS A 199 8.80 -22.07 -14.75
CA LYS A 199 8.68 -22.28 -13.29
C LYS A 199 8.81 -20.99 -12.49
N MET A 200 9.76 -20.12 -12.83
CA MET A 200 9.90 -18.82 -12.18
C MET A 200 8.69 -17.92 -12.42
N SER A 201 8.13 -17.95 -13.63
CA SER A 201 6.93 -17.17 -13.97
C SER A 201 5.73 -17.65 -13.16
N ALA A 202 5.52 -18.97 -13.04
CA ALA A 202 4.49 -19.54 -12.18
C ALA A 202 4.69 -19.17 -10.70
N CYS A 203 5.93 -19.16 -10.20
CA CYS A 203 6.23 -18.71 -8.85
C CYS A 203 5.91 -17.23 -8.64
N ILE A 204 6.18 -16.37 -9.64
CA ILE A 204 5.83 -14.94 -9.59
C ILE A 204 4.32 -14.77 -9.48
N GLU A 205 3.52 -15.44 -10.33
CA GLU A 205 2.05 -15.35 -10.29
C GLU A 205 1.49 -15.78 -8.92
N ARG A 206 2.07 -16.84 -8.34
CA ARG A 206 1.69 -17.33 -7.01
C ARG A 206 2.04 -16.33 -5.90
N VAL A 207 3.22 -15.70 -5.97
CA VAL A 207 3.61 -14.65 -5.02
C VAL A 207 2.75 -13.40 -5.16
N GLU A 208 2.47 -12.94 -6.38
CA GLU A 208 1.58 -11.80 -6.63
C GLU A 208 0.18 -12.06 -6.05
N THR A 209 -0.37 -13.26 -6.28
CA THR A 209 -1.67 -13.66 -5.74
C THR A 209 -1.66 -13.66 -4.21
N LEU A 210 -0.60 -14.17 -3.57
CA LEU A 210 -0.46 -14.17 -2.12
C LEU A 210 -0.33 -12.75 -1.55
N ILE A 211 0.42 -11.86 -2.22
CA ILE A 211 0.53 -10.44 -1.87
C ILE A 211 -0.85 -9.78 -1.92
N GLN A 212 -1.64 -10.01 -2.98
CA GLN A 212 -2.99 -9.46 -3.10
C GLN A 212 -3.91 -9.97 -1.98
N LEU A 213 -3.83 -11.27 -1.65
CA LEU A 213 -4.58 -11.86 -0.55
C LEU A 213 -4.18 -11.20 0.78
N LEU A 214 -2.89 -11.01 1.05
CA LEU A 214 -2.39 -10.33 2.25
C LEU A 214 -2.90 -8.88 2.34
N LYS A 215 -2.80 -8.10 1.26
CA LYS A 215 -3.32 -6.73 1.19
C LYS A 215 -4.82 -6.65 1.47
N SER A 216 -5.60 -7.61 0.95
CA SER A 216 -7.05 -7.67 1.18
C SER A 216 -7.42 -7.96 2.64
N ARG A 217 -6.62 -8.80 3.33
CA ARG A 217 -6.83 -9.19 4.74
C ARG A 217 -6.27 -8.16 5.73
N PHE A 218 -5.22 -7.43 5.33
CA PHE A 218 -4.54 -6.45 6.15
C PHE A 218 -4.45 -5.09 5.43
N PRO A 219 -5.57 -4.38 5.23
CA PRO A 219 -5.62 -3.15 4.42
C PRO A 219 -4.92 -1.93 5.04
N ASN A 220 -4.46 -2.04 6.29
CA ASN A 220 -3.83 -0.96 7.05
C ASN A 220 -2.37 -1.27 7.39
N LEU A 221 -1.71 -2.12 6.61
CA LEU A 221 -0.28 -2.36 6.78
C LEU A 221 0.51 -1.06 6.57
N PRO A 222 1.60 -0.89 7.34
CA PRO A 222 2.58 0.14 7.03
C PRO A 222 3.24 -0.14 5.67
N PRO A 223 3.84 0.87 5.03
CA PRO A 223 4.57 0.70 3.78
C PRO A 223 5.67 -0.36 3.89
N THR A 224 5.90 -1.12 2.81
CA THR A 224 6.97 -2.12 2.78
C THR A 224 8.34 -1.45 2.68
N PHE A 225 9.40 -2.24 2.87
CA PHE A 225 10.77 -1.78 2.69
C PHE A 225 10.98 -1.22 1.27
N ILE A 226 10.48 -1.91 0.24
CA ILE A 226 10.60 -1.45 -1.14
C ILE A 226 9.82 -0.16 -1.36
N ASP A 227 8.61 -0.04 -0.81
CA ASP A 227 7.82 1.20 -0.90
C ASP A 227 8.56 2.40 -0.29
N VAL A 228 9.11 2.23 0.92
CA VAL A 228 9.86 3.29 1.61
C VAL A 228 11.09 3.72 0.82
N VAL A 229 11.87 2.75 0.33
CA VAL A 229 13.08 3.01 -0.45
C VAL A 229 12.75 3.68 -1.78
N LYS A 230 11.70 3.23 -2.48
CA LYS A 230 11.22 3.88 -3.71
C LYS A 230 10.92 5.34 -3.46
N VAL A 231 10.20 5.68 -2.40
CA VAL A 231 9.88 7.07 -2.06
C VAL A 231 11.13 7.86 -1.67
N GLN A 232 12.02 7.28 -0.85
CA GLN A 232 13.21 7.95 -0.35
C GLN A 232 14.20 8.37 -1.45
N TYR A 233 14.39 7.53 -2.46
CA TYR A 233 15.35 7.75 -3.55
C TYR A 233 14.68 8.17 -4.87
N ASN A 234 13.39 8.48 -4.85
CA ASN A 234 12.72 8.96 -6.06
C ASN A 234 13.21 10.37 -6.41
N GLU A 235 14.03 10.48 -7.46
CA GLU A 235 14.52 11.76 -8.00
C GLU A 235 13.51 12.42 -8.96
N VAL A 236 12.42 11.71 -9.31
CA VAL A 236 11.37 12.26 -10.16
C VAL A 236 10.55 13.26 -9.35
N ILE A 237 10.95 14.53 -9.41
CA ILE A 237 10.11 15.65 -9.03
C ILE A 237 9.03 15.77 -10.11
N ILE A 238 7.81 15.31 -9.81
CA ILE A 238 6.64 15.85 -10.49
C ILE A 238 6.59 17.28 -10.01
N SER A 239 7.22 18.20 -10.75
CA SER A 239 7.14 19.62 -10.48
C SER A 239 5.70 20.04 -10.73
N LEU A 240 4.83 19.79 -9.75
CA LEU A 240 3.67 20.61 -9.49
C LEU A 240 4.25 22.01 -9.40
N SER A 241 3.98 22.80 -10.43
CA SER A 241 4.35 24.20 -10.50
C SER A 241 3.63 24.95 -9.38
N TRP A 242 4.15 24.84 -8.15
CA TRP A 242 3.79 25.69 -7.01
C TRP A 242 4.24 27.14 -7.22
N HIS A 243 4.93 27.44 -8.33
CA HIS A 243 5.35 28.79 -8.71
C HIS A 243 4.29 29.63 -9.43
N ASN A 244 3.06 29.12 -9.65
CA ASN A 244 2.01 29.86 -10.37
C ASN A 244 0.67 29.96 -9.62
N MET A 245 0.65 29.89 -8.29
CA MET A 245 -0.52 30.41 -7.56
C MET A 245 -0.36 31.92 -7.39
N PRO A 246 -1.25 32.75 -7.96
CA PRO A 246 -1.29 34.17 -7.60
C PRO A 246 -1.61 34.24 -6.11
N VAL A 247 -0.72 34.89 -5.36
CA VAL A 247 -1.03 35.36 -4.02
C VAL A 247 -2.09 36.45 -4.22
N GLY A 248 -3.35 36.10 -3.97
CA GLY A 248 -4.49 37.01 -3.93
C GLY A 248 -4.98 37.15 -2.51
#